data_AF-S6CVH9-F1
#
_entry.id   AF-S6CVH9-F1
#
_cell.length_a   1.000
_cell.length_b   1.000
_cell.length_c   1.000
_cell.angle_alpha   90.00
_cell.angle_beta   90.00
_cell.angle_gamma   90.00
#
_symmetry.space_group_name_H-M   'P 1'
#
loop_
_entity.id
_entity.type
_entity.pdbx_description
1 polymer ?
#
loop_
_entity_poly.entity_id
_entity_poly.type
_entity_poly.pdbx_seq_one_letter_code
_entity_poly.pdbx_strand_id
1 'polypeptide(L)'
;MEAVREESDGIIPLEGTDEQADLLDRIVERFEDAYGEYAEDRLVEVDGILGAESAGDEAYPNLRSFIKDDLFAYHVDTMENTPIVWKLSTARLLADAKGEGFACFVDYHQLDASLFDRLSNEYLEPRKAELRDRRSAANQRRNDESLSTSDRADATDEFEFCSSALEQIAEFEEVMQELGSTSERDFDADDRELVEELAPKVAAFRDETAERIDTLEQLRERNDEEWFQDTFSDGFWNKVDEWREEWLDALDELEHACEEYAKPSDEPVEAHLADLFDYFNWRLKGSDHYSSTGILFMTYYFEREGAELLNEDGDPFDNLTEDERMLASLATGVDDASIINEEYLEQVADDEDVDDVDDLPPLAEFKALAEEIDDRCQTVDKRIPSDWSDRALSEITTAGYQPNQKHGVAINITPLAEQSVVPDIVEDKIL
;
A
#
# COMPACT_ATOMS: atom_id res chain seq x y z
N MET A 1 3.19 27.07 -4.38
CA MET A 1 2.38 25.95 -3.83
C MET A 1 0.98 25.93 -4.42
N GLU A 2 0.17 26.97 -4.22
CA GLU A 2 -1.18 27.04 -4.82
C GLU A 2 -1.16 26.85 -6.34
N ALA A 3 -0.21 27.49 -7.04
CA ALA A 3 -0.01 27.30 -8.48
C ALA A 3 0.10 25.81 -8.88
N VAL A 4 0.96 25.05 -8.20
CA VAL A 4 1.19 23.61 -8.49
C VAL A 4 -0.10 22.81 -8.31
N ARG A 5 -0.88 23.09 -7.26
CA ARG A 5 -2.13 22.37 -6.96
C ARG A 5 -3.28 22.70 -7.90
N GLU A 6 -3.20 23.82 -8.60
CA GLU A 6 -4.21 24.25 -9.56
C GLU A 6 -3.87 23.88 -11.01
N GLU A 7 -2.63 23.45 -11.27
CA GLU A 7 -2.32 22.83 -12.56
C GLU A 7 -3.13 21.55 -12.75
N SER A 8 -3.60 21.33 -13.97
CA SER A 8 -4.49 20.20 -14.29
C SER A 8 -3.83 18.84 -14.10
N ASP A 9 -2.52 18.77 -14.29
CA ASP A 9 -1.69 17.58 -14.06
C ASP A 9 -0.89 17.68 -12.75
N GLY A 10 -0.99 18.79 -12.02
CA GLY A 10 -0.23 19.01 -10.81
C GLY A 10 1.28 19.16 -11.01
N ILE A 11 1.79 19.40 -12.23
CA ILE A 11 3.23 19.48 -12.52
C ILE A 11 3.59 20.88 -13.03
N ILE A 12 4.60 21.51 -12.41
CA ILE A 12 5.20 22.76 -12.89
C ILE A 12 6.71 22.62 -13.00
N PRO A 13 7.33 22.85 -14.18
CA PRO A 13 8.78 22.82 -14.33
C PRO A 13 9.43 24.03 -13.66
N LEU A 14 10.66 23.87 -13.16
CA LEU A 14 11.44 24.98 -12.61
C LEU A 14 12.10 25.83 -13.70
N GLU A 15 12.34 25.22 -14.86
CA GLU A 15 12.83 25.90 -16.06
C GLU A 15 11.85 25.63 -17.20
N GLY A 16 11.26 26.70 -17.71
CA GLY A 16 10.25 26.65 -18.75
C GLY A 16 10.84 26.54 -20.14
N THR A 17 9.96 26.36 -21.11
CA THR A 17 10.29 26.46 -22.54
C THR A 17 9.38 27.51 -23.17
N ASP A 18 9.60 27.85 -24.44
CA ASP A 18 8.70 28.78 -25.16
C ASP A 18 7.23 28.29 -25.17
N GLU A 19 7.01 26.99 -24.98
CA GLU A 19 5.69 26.35 -24.98
C GLU A 19 5.18 26.06 -23.56
N GLN A 20 6.00 26.27 -22.52
CA GLN A 20 5.71 25.86 -21.14
C GLN A 20 6.16 26.91 -20.12
N ALA A 21 5.18 27.51 -19.45
CA ALA A 21 5.42 28.42 -18.34
C ALA A 21 6.07 27.69 -17.16
N ASP A 22 7.08 28.31 -16.56
CA ASP A 22 7.74 27.79 -15.37
C ASP A 22 7.08 28.30 -14.07
N LEU A 23 7.59 27.84 -12.93
CA LEU A 23 7.03 28.27 -11.64
C LEU A 23 7.16 29.77 -11.40
N LEU A 24 8.22 30.42 -11.90
CA LEU A 24 8.35 31.87 -11.77
C LEU A 24 7.26 32.56 -12.58
N ASP A 25 7.01 32.14 -13.82
CA ASP A 25 5.94 32.67 -14.66
C ASP A 25 4.58 32.56 -13.95
N ARG A 26 4.27 31.39 -13.38
CA ARG A 26 3.02 31.19 -12.61
C ARG A 26 2.93 32.05 -11.36
N ILE A 27 4.06 32.31 -10.69
CA ILE A 27 4.09 33.22 -9.54
C ILE A 27 3.85 34.65 -10.00
N VAL A 28 4.44 35.08 -11.12
CA VAL A 28 4.21 36.41 -11.71
C VAL A 28 2.73 36.58 -12.06
N GLU A 29 2.12 35.63 -12.77
CA GLU A 29 0.68 35.64 -13.09
C GLU A 29 -0.19 35.80 -11.83
N ARG A 30 0.13 35.07 -10.75
CA ARG A 30 -0.59 35.18 -9.48
C ARG A 30 -0.44 36.55 -8.83
N PHE A 31 0.73 37.15 -8.93
CA PHE A 31 0.95 38.51 -8.44
C PHE A 31 0.15 39.52 -9.27
N GLU A 32 0.08 39.35 -10.59
CA GLU A 32 -0.74 40.16 -11.49
C GLU A 32 -2.24 40.06 -11.14
N ASP A 33 -2.73 38.85 -10.91
CA ASP A 33 -4.13 38.62 -10.52
C ASP A 33 -4.47 39.21 -9.14
N ALA A 34 -3.56 39.10 -8.17
CA ALA A 34 -3.79 39.54 -6.80
C ALA A 34 -3.59 41.05 -6.61
N TYR A 35 -2.60 41.65 -7.29
CA TYR A 35 -2.16 43.03 -7.06
C TYR A 35 -2.38 43.97 -8.24
N GLY A 36 -2.76 43.46 -9.42
CA GLY A 36 -3.06 44.26 -10.61
C GLY A 36 -1.89 45.15 -11.01
N GLU A 37 -2.14 46.47 -11.11
CA GLU A 37 -1.12 47.46 -11.48
C GLU A 37 0.08 47.54 -10.51
N TYR A 38 -0.05 46.98 -9.30
CA TYR A 38 1.02 46.97 -8.29
C TYR A 38 1.86 45.68 -8.30
N ALA A 39 1.59 44.73 -9.19
CA ALA A 39 2.26 43.44 -9.20
C ALA A 39 3.78 43.55 -9.39
N GLU A 40 4.22 44.33 -10.39
CA GLU A 40 5.64 44.56 -10.67
C GLU A 40 6.37 45.19 -9.48
N ASP A 41 5.80 46.25 -8.88
CA ASP A 41 6.37 46.90 -7.70
C ASP A 41 6.53 45.91 -6.53
N ARG A 42 5.58 44.98 -6.36
CA ARG A 42 5.62 43.96 -5.31
C ARG A 42 6.61 42.85 -5.60
N LEU A 43 6.73 42.41 -6.85
CA LEU A 43 7.72 41.41 -7.26
C LEU A 43 9.14 41.93 -7.08
N VAL A 44 9.42 43.18 -7.46
CA VAL A 44 10.72 43.83 -7.22
C VAL A 44 11.02 43.95 -5.73
N GLU A 45 10.02 44.29 -4.91
CA GLU A 45 10.18 44.32 -3.45
C GLU A 45 10.54 42.94 -2.89
N VAL A 46 9.83 41.89 -3.29
CA VAL A 46 10.08 40.50 -2.86
C VAL A 46 11.46 40.02 -3.31
N ASP A 47 11.82 40.23 -4.57
CA ASP A 47 13.12 39.86 -5.12
C ASP A 47 14.27 40.50 -4.33
N GLY A 48 14.15 41.80 -4.02
CA GLY A 48 15.13 42.52 -3.19
C GLY A 48 15.16 42.11 -1.71
N ILE A 49 14.12 41.45 -1.18
CA ILE A 49 14.14 40.85 0.16
C ILE A 49 14.88 39.51 0.12
N LEU A 50 14.70 38.73 -0.95
CA LEU A 50 15.29 37.40 -1.10
C LEU A 50 16.79 37.44 -1.34
N GLY A 51 17.33 38.50 -1.95
CA GLY A 51 18.76 38.61 -2.17
C GLY A 51 19.25 39.97 -2.66
N ALA A 52 20.49 39.98 -3.16
CA ALA A 52 21.20 41.19 -3.57
C ALA A 52 21.62 41.16 -5.05
N GLU A 53 21.25 40.13 -5.80
CA GLU A 53 21.49 40.09 -7.24
C GLU A 53 20.66 41.16 -7.93
N SER A 54 21.27 41.87 -8.87
CA SER A 54 20.58 42.93 -9.61
C SER A 54 19.93 42.35 -10.86
N ALA A 55 18.69 42.75 -11.15
CA ALA A 55 18.04 42.48 -12.43
C ALA A 55 18.95 42.95 -13.59
N GLY A 56 19.44 41.97 -14.36
CA GLY A 56 20.29 42.15 -15.52
C GLY A 56 19.51 41.80 -16.78
N ASP A 57 19.89 40.69 -17.41
CA ASP A 57 19.13 40.11 -18.52
C ASP A 57 17.85 39.38 -18.06
N GLU A 58 17.71 39.15 -16.75
CA GLU A 58 16.57 38.49 -16.11
C GLU A 58 15.87 39.39 -15.07
N ALA A 59 14.53 39.37 -15.04
CA ALA A 59 13.70 40.34 -14.31
C ALA A 59 13.66 40.14 -12.79
N TYR A 60 13.82 38.92 -12.27
CA TYR A 60 13.75 38.59 -10.83
C TYR A 60 14.73 37.46 -10.44
N PRO A 61 16.05 37.72 -10.48
CA PRO A 61 17.07 36.68 -10.32
C PRO A 61 17.08 36.04 -8.91
N ASN A 62 16.82 36.83 -7.85
CA ASN A 62 16.83 36.32 -6.48
C ASN A 62 15.61 35.43 -6.20
N LEU A 63 14.44 35.82 -6.72
CA LEU A 63 13.24 35.01 -6.65
C LEU A 63 13.40 33.69 -7.41
N ARG A 64 14.05 33.72 -8.59
CA ARG A 64 14.36 32.49 -9.34
C ARG A 64 15.28 31.55 -8.55
N SER A 65 16.38 32.06 -7.99
CA SER A 65 17.29 31.24 -7.19
C SER A 65 16.57 30.66 -5.98
N PHE A 66 15.77 31.45 -5.26
CA PHE A 66 14.97 30.95 -4.15
C PHE A 66 14.03 29.81 -4.56
N ILE A 67 13.32 29.95 -5.69
CA ILE A 67 12.43 28.90 -6.22
C ILE A 67 13.20 27.61 -6.52
N LYS A 68 14.39 27.73 -7.10
CA LYS A 68 15.21 26.59 -7.53
C LYS A 68 15.86 25.85 -6.37
N ASP A 69 16.45 26.61 -5.45
CA ASP A 69 17.41 26.08 -4.49
C ASP A 69 16.82 25.96 -3.07
N ASP A 70 15.93 26.87 -2.68
CA ASP A 70 15.52 27.03 -1.27
C ASP A 70 14.04 26.71 -1.02
N LEU A 71 13.16 26.89 -2.02
CA LEU A 71 11.71 26.80 -1.83
C LEU A 71 11.28 25.43 -1.31
N PHE A 72 11.86 24.34 -1.81
CA PHE A 72 11.53 23.00 -1.35
C PHE A 72 11.97 22.78 0.10
N ALA A 73 13.18 23.20 0.47
CA ALA A 73 13.67 23.08 1.84
C ALA A 73 12.83 23.93 2.82
N TYR A 74 12.52 25.16 2.43
CA TYR A 74 11.61 26.04 3.16
C TYR A 74 10.23 25.39 3.35
N HIS A 75 9.71 24.73 2.32
CA HIS A 75 8.43 24.03 2.37
C HIS A 75 8.43 22.83 3.30
N VAL A 76 9.46 21.99 3.24
CA VAL A 76 9.66 20.85 4.15
C VAL A 76 9.67 21.33 5.60
N ASP A 77 10.43 22.37 5.90
CA ASP A 77 10.50 22.94 7.26
C ASP A 77 9.16 23.56 7.70
N THR A 78 8.47 24.27 6.80
CA THR A 78 7.19 24.92 7.09
C THR A 78 6.07 23.91 7.33
N MET A 79 6.13 22.76 6.67
CA MET A 79 5.14 21.69 6.76
C MET A 79 5.54 20.59 7.76
N GLU A 80 6.49 20.85 8.66
CA GLU A 80 6.92 19.89 9.69
C GLU A 80 7.28 18.51 9.11
N ASN A 81 8.06 18.50 8.01
CA ASN A 81 8.49 17.31 7.25
C ASN A 81 7.35 16.56 6.51
N THR A 82 6.19 17.19 6.31
CA THR A 82 5.06 16.64 5.53
C THR A 82 4.70 17.51 4.33
N PRO A 83 5.61 17.70 3.36
CA PRO A 83 5.37 18.59 2.23
C PRO A 83 4.22 18.08 1.34
N ILE A 84 3.34 18.99 0.94
CA ILE A 84 2.23 18.72 -0.01
C ILE A 84 2.63 18.89 -1.48
N VAL A 85 3.85 19.33 -1.76
CA VAL A 85 4.40 19.58 -3.09
C VAL A 85 5.81 19.05 -3.09
N TRP A 86 6.12 18.19 -4.06
CA TRP A 86 7.36 17.42 -4.14
C TRP A 86 8.24 17.94 -5.27
N LYS A 87 9.55 18.10 -5.02
CA LYS A 87 10.52 18.42 -6.07
C LYS A 87 11.06 17.13 -6.68
N LEU A 88 10.89 16.95 -7.98
CA LEU A 88 11.65 15.97 -8.76
C LEU A 88 12.80 16.69 -9.47
N SER A 89 13.98 16.07 -9.50
CA SER A 89 15.21 16.71 -9.96
C SER A 89 16.21 15.71 -10.51
N THR A 90 16.93 16.14 -11.55
CA THR A 90 18.05 15.38 -12.11
C THR A 90 19.40 15.72 -11.44
N ALA A 91 19.43 16.63 -10.47
CA ALA A 91 20.67 17.18 -9.90
C ALA A 91 21.59 16.13 -9.27
N ARG A 92 21.04 14.99 -8.84
CA ARG A 92 21.77 13.91 -8.15
C ARG A 92 22.09 12.71 -9.04
N LEU A 93 21.63 12.69 -10.29
CA LEU A 93 21.76 11.52 -11.17
C LEU A 93 23.17 11.36 -11.76
N LEU A 94 23.92 12.46 -11.90
CA LEU A 94 25.30 12.44 -12.41
C LEU A 94 26.26 13.06 -11.40
N ALA A 95 27.35 12.35 -11.09
CA ALA A 95 28.36 12.81 -10.14
C ALA A 95 29.07 14.12 -10.55
N ASP A 96 29.27 14.32 -11.86
CA ASP A 96 29.97 15.49 -12.44
C ASP A 96 29.00 16.44 -13.17
N ALA A 97 27.73 16.47 -12.76
CA ALA A 97 26.70 17.31 -13.36
C ALA A 97 27.09 18.79 -13.43
N LYS A 98 26.83 19.43 -14.58
CA LYS A 98 26.93 20.88 -14.75
C LYS A 98 25.53 21.48 -14.56
N GLY A 99 25.21 21.84 -13.32
CA GLY A 99 23.89 22.36 -12.97
C GLY A 99 22.77 21.31 -13.11
N GLU A 100 21.54 21.74 -12.87
CA GLU A 100 20.34 20.90 -12.92
C GLU A 100 19.78 20.87 -14.35
N GLY A 101 19.72 19.69 -14.96
CA GLY A 101 19.22 19.52 -16.33
C GLY A 101 17.70 19.66 -16.46
N PHE A 102 16.98 19.07 -15.51
CA PHE A 102 15.54 19.19 -15.36
C PHE A 102 15.15 19.14 -13.88
N ALA A 103 14.12 19.92 -13.54
CA ALA A 103 13.41 19.79 -12.28
C ALA A 103 12.00 20.31 -12.41
N CYS A 104 11.10 19.78 -11.58
CA CYS A 104 9.72 20.21 -11.49
C CYS A 104 9.19 20.07 -10.05
N PHE A 105 8.12 20.79 -9.77
CA PHE A 105 7.27 20.55 -8.62
C PHE A 105 6.05 19.74 -9.01
N VAL A 106 5.67 18.78 -8.16
CA VAL A 106 4.52 17.90 -8.35
C VAL A 106 3.61 17.97 -7.12
N ASP A 107 2.30 18.14 -7.30
CA ASP A 107 1.33 18.01 -6.20
C ASP A 107 1.30 16.55 -5.72
N TYR A 108 1.43 16.34 -4.40
CA TYR A 108 1.40 15.02 -3.80
C TYR A 108 0.13 14.23 -4.18
N HIS A 109 -1.02 14.91 -4.28
CA HIS A 109 -2.30 14.28 -4.61
C HIS A 109 -2.43 13.87 -6.09
N GLN A 110 -1.50 14.34 -6.93
CA GLN A 110 -1.43 14.03 -8.36
C GLN A 110 -0.30 13.04 -8.68
N LEU A 111 0.38 12.50 -7.65
CA LEU A 111 1.26 11.35 -7.82
C LEU A 111 0.38 10.12 -8.10
N ASP A 112 0.56 9.55 -9.29
CA ASP A 112 -0.17 8.39 -9.77
C ASP A 112 0.67 7.59 -10.77
N ALA A 113 0.14 6.44 -11.22
CA ALA A 113 0.80 5.55 -12.18
C ALA A 113 1.13 6.21 -13.53
N SER A 114 0.49 7.34 -13.87
CA SER A 114 0.70 8.07 -15.13
C SER A 114 1.72 9.21 -15.02
N LEU A 115 2.30 9.44 -13.83
CA LEU A 115 3.25 10.52 -13.59
C LEU A 115 4.40 10.50 -14.60
N PHE A 116 5.03 9.34 -14.80
CA PHE A 116 6.18 9.22 -15.68
C PHE A 116 5.81 9.39 -17.16
N ASP A 117 4.62 8.93 -17.57
CA ASP A 117 4.10 9.17 -18.93
C ASP A 117 3.89 10.66 -19.20
N ARG A 118 3.33 11.39 -18.22
CA ARG A 118 3.15 12.84 -18.29
C ARG A 118 4.50 13.57 -18.34
N LEU A 119 5.42 13.23 -17.45
CA LEU A 119 6.76 13.81 -17.43
C LEU A 119 7.49 13.62 -18.76
N SER A 120 7.51 12.38 -19.28
CA SER A 120 8.22 12.06 -20.52
C SER A 120 7.63 12.80 -21.73
N ASN A 121 6.32 12.69 -21.94
CA ASN A 121 5.67 13.21 -23.16
C ASN A 121 5.46 14.72 -23.13
N GLU A 122 5.13 15.28 -21.98
CA GLU A 122 4.72 16.67 -21.88
C GLU A 122 5.87 17.58 -21.49
N TYR A 123 6.81 17.17 -20.63
CA TYR A 123 7.84 18.06 -20.07
C TYR A 123 9.26 17.79 -20.58
N LEU A 124 9.68 16.52 -20.63
CA LEU A 124 11.06 16.19 -20.98
C LEU A 124 11.34 16.35 -22.48
N GLU A 125 10.41 16.03 -23.37
CA GLU A 125 10.62 16.20 -24.81
C GLU A 125 10.81 17.67 -25.25
N PRO A 126 9.94 18.63 -24.84
CA PRO A 126 10.16 20.05 -25.13
C PRO A 126 11.48 20.55 -24.55
N ARG A 127 11.79 20.18 -23.30
CA ARG A 127 13.04 20.57 -22.65
C ARG A 127 14.27 20.03 -23.38
N LYS A 128 14.25 18.77 -23.81
CA LYS A 128 15.32 18.18 -24.63
C LYS A 128 15.48 18.91 -25.96
N ALA A 129 14.39 19.33 -26.61
CA ALA A 129 14.46 20.08 -27.86
C ALA A 129 15.15 21.43 -27.68
N GLU A 130 14.74 22.21 -26.67
CA GLU A 130 15.35 23.49 -26.32
C GLU A 130 16.85 23.35 -26.00
N LEU A 131 17.22 22.38 -25.16
CA LEU A 131 18.63 22.09 -24.82
C LEU A 131 19.47 21.69 -26.05
N ARG A 132 18.89 20.94 -27.00
CA ARG A 132 19.59 20.57 -28.26
C ARG A 132 19.85 21.79 -29.13
N ASP A 133 18.90 22.72 -29.19
CA ASP A 133 19.04 23.96 -29.97
C ASP A 133 20.05 24.90 -29.32
N ARG A 134 19.97 25.11 -28.00
CA ARG A 134 20.95 25.87 -27.21
C ARG A 134 22.36 25.30 -27.35
N ARG A 135 22.53 23.99 -27.19
CA ARG A 135 23.82 23.31 -27.41
C ARG A 135 24.36 23.55 -28.82
N SER A 136 23.49 23.50 -29.83
CA SER A 136 23.87 23.72 -31.23
C SER A 136 24.32 25.16 -31.48
N ALA A 137 23.60 26.14 -30.93
CA ALA A 137 23.96 27.56 -31.01
C ALA A 137 25.27 27.85 -30.25
N ALA A 138 25.43 27.33 -29.04
CA ALA A 138 26.66 27.43 -28.25
C ALA A 138 27.86 26.80 -28.98
N ASN A 139 27.67 25.64 -29.62
CA ASN A 139 28.71 25.01 -30.43
C ASN A 139 29.11 25.85 -31.65
N GLN A 140 28.18 26.58 -32.27
CA GLN A 140 28.53 27.52 -33.35
C GLN A 140 29.33 28.71 -32.79
N ARG A 141 28.86 29.34 -31.71
CA ARG A 141 29.51 30.51 -31.09
C ARG A 141 30.92 30.20 -30.58
N ARG A 142 31.15 29.09 -29.88
CA ARG A 142 32.49 28.76 -29.35
C ARG A 142 33.55 28.55 -30.45
N ASN A 143 33.11 28.20 -31.67
CA ASN A 143 33.95 28.00 -32.85
C ASN A 143 34.04 29.25 -33.75
N ASP A 144 33.34 30.32 -33.43
CA ASP A 144 33.39 31.57 -34.18
C ASP A 144 34.61 32.40 -33.77
N GLU A 145 35.62 32.43 -34.64
CA GLU A 145 36.87 33.19 -34.41
C GLU A 145 36.66 34.72 -34.41
N SER A 146 35.49 35.22 -34.84
CA SER A 146 35.16 36.65 -34.80
C SER A 146 34.67 37.13 -33.43
N LEU A 147 34.26 36.22 -32.55
CA LEU A 147 33.84 36.52 -31.18
C LEU A 147 35.03 36.75 -30.24
N SER A 148 34.77 37.46 -29.14
CA SER A 148 35.79 37.67 -28.12
C SER A 148 36.13 36.37 -27.38
N THR A 149 37.29 36.33 -26.72
CA THR A 149 37.66 35.18 -25.89
C THR A 149 36.66 34.93 -24.76
N SER A 150 36.05 35.99 -24.20
CA SER A 150 35.02 35.87 -23.16
C SER A 150 33.77 35.21 -23.74
N ASP A 151 33.23 35.73 -24.85
CA ASP A 151 32.01 35.19 -25.46
C ASP A 151 32.16 33.73 -25.88
N ARG A 152 33.38 33.33 -26.27
CA ARG A 152 33.70 31.93 -26.61
C ARG A 152 33.82 31.03 -25.39
N ALA A 153 34.25 31.58 -24.25
CA ALA A 153 34.28 30.87 -22.97
C ALA A 153 32.86 30.65 -22.46
N ASP A 154 32.02 31.68 -22.46
CA ASP A 154 30.60 31.59 -22.08
C ASP A 154 29.86 30.57 -22.97
N ALA A 155 30.13 30.58 -24.29
CA ALA A 155 29.58 29.58 -25.20
C ALA A 155 30.14 28.16 -25.01
N THR A 156 31.32 28.01 -24.39
CA THR A 156 31.85 26.70 -24.01
C THR A 156 31.14 26.19 -22.76
N ASP A 157 30.98 27.04 -21.74
CA ASP A 157 30.26 26.70 -20.52
C ASP A 157 28.81 26.31 -20.81
N GLU A 158 28.12 27.07 -21.66
CA GLU A 158 26.75 26.75 -22.11
C GLU A 158 26.67 25.43 -22.88
N PHE A 159 27.67 25.12 -23.71
CA PHE A 159 27.75 23.85 -24.41
C PHE A 159 27.93 22.68 -23.44
N GLU A 160 28.80 22.84 -22.44
CA GLU A 160 29.03 21.83 -21.39
C GLU A 160 27.79 21.62 -20.52
N PHE A 161 27.13 22.71 -20.10
CA PHE A 161 25.85 22.68 -19.40
C PHE A 161 24.80 21.89 -20.19
N CYS A 162 24.51 22.30 -21.42
CA CYS A 162 23.47 21.64 -22.23
C CYS A 162 23.79 20.17 -22.51
N SER A 163 25.08 19.83 -22.64
CA SER A 163 25.50 18.43 -22.84
C SER A 163 25.26 17.60 -21.59
N SER A 164 25.64 18.12 -20.41
CA SER A 164 25.37 17.46 -19.13
C SER A 164 23.88 17.37 -18.82
N ALA A 165 23.10 18.41 -19.10
CA ALA A 165 21.65 18.42 -18.90
C ALA A 165 20.93 17.35 -19.75
N LEU A 166 21.34 17.18 -21.02
CA LEU A 166 20.79 16.14 -21.88
C LEU A 166 21.15 14.72 -21.41
N GLU A 167 22.33 14.53 -20.84
CA GLU A 167 22.76 13.27 -20.23
C GLU A 167 21.96 12.98 -18.96
N GLN A 168 21.80 13.98 -18.09
CA GLN A 168 20.96 13.90 -16.89
C GLN A 168 19.52 13.50 -17.20
N ILE A 169 18.91 14.09 -18.24
CA ILE A 169 17.55 13.73 -18.65
C ILE A 169 17.50 12.29 -19.18
N ALA A 170 18.53 11.83 -19.90
CA ALA A 170 18.57 10.45 -20.38
C ALA A 170 18.62 9.44 -19.20
N GLU A 171 19.46 9.70 -18.19
CA GLU A 171 19.48 8.89 -16.96
C GLU A 171 18.13 8.94 -16.23
N PHE A 172 17.49 10.11 -16.17
CA PHE A 172 16.17 10.24 -15.56
C PHE A 172 15.10 9.41 -16.29
N GLU A 173 15.15 9.35 -17.62
CA GLU A 173 14.27 8.49 -18.41
C GLU A 173 14.51 7.01 -18.15
N GLU A 174 15.76 6.58 -17.95
CA GLU A 174 16.09 5.20 -17.55
C GLU A 174 15.54 4.88 -16.16
N VAL A 175 15.70 5.78 -15.19
CA VAL A 175 15.14 5.64 -13.83
C VAL A 175 13.61 5.56 -13.85
N MET A 176 12.93 6.42 -14.61
CA MET A 176 11.48 6.35 -14.75
C MET A 176 11.03 5.03 -15.39
N GLN A 177 11.79 4.50 -16.34
CA GLN A 177 11.52 3.19 -16.93
C GLN A 177 11.69 2.05 -15.92
N GLU A 178 12.74 2.11 -15.08
CA GLU A 178 12.97 1.14 -14.00
C GLU A 178 11.83 1.19 -12.98
N LEU A 179 11.50 2.38 -12.47
CA LEU A 179 10.41 2.57 -11.52
C LEU A 179 9.04 2.20 -12.10
N GLY A 180 8.82 2.41 -13.40
CA GLY A 180 7.60 2.02 -14.09
C GLY A 180 7.54 0.53 -14.45
N SER A 181 8.62 -0.24 -14.23
CA SER A 181 8.66 -1.66 -14.55
C SER A 181 8.14 -2.53 -13.41
N THR A 182 7.56 -3.68 -13.76
CA THR A 182 7.06 -4.66 -12.81
C THR A 182 8.19 -5.19 -11.90
N SER A 183 7.95 -5.18 -10.60
CA SER A 183 8.81 -5.79 -9.57
C SER A 183 8.04 -6.92 -8.90
N GLU A 184 8.20 -8.14 -9.40
CA GLU A 184 7.44 -9.30 -8.90
C GLU A 184 7.61 -9.49 -7.38
N ARG A 185 6.50 -9.81 -6.71
CA ARG A 185 6.49 -10.19 -5.28
C ARG A 185 7.37 -11.41 -5.05
N ASP A 186 8.07 -11.44 -3.91
CA ASP A 186 8.80 -12.63 -3.43
C ASP A 186 7.81 -13.65 -2.83
N PHE A 187 6.95 -14.19 -3.68
CA PHE A 187 5.89 -15.13 -3.36
C PHE A 187 5.69 -16.08 -4.55
N ASP A 188 6.26 -17.28 -4.45
CA ASP A 188 6.45 -18.14 -5.62
C ASP A 188 5.21 -18.98 -5.98
N ALA A 189 5.35 -19.93 -6.91
CA ALA A 189 4.23 -20.78 -7.32
C ALA A 189 3.80 -21.77 -6.23
N ASP A 190 4.74 -22.28 -5.43
CA ASP A 190 4.45 -23.22 -4.35
C ASP A 190 3.75 -22.45 -3.21
N ASP A 191 4.19 -21.23 -2.91
CA ASP A 191 3.53 -20.36 -1.92
C ASP A 191 2.10 -19.97 -2.35
N ARG A 192 1.86 -19.77 -3.66
CA ARG A 192 0.51 -19.52 -4.19
C ARG A 192 -0.41 -20.73 -4.12
N GLU A 193 0.09 -21.93 -4.42
CA GLU A 193 -0.68 -23.16 -4.26
C GLU A 193 -1.13 -23.35 -2.80
N LEU A 194 -0.31 -22.98 -1.82
CA LEU A 194 -0.68 -23.04 -0.39
C LEU A 194 -1.90 -22.18 -0.05
N VAL A 195 -1.97 -20.95 -0.56
CA VAL A 195 -3.12 -20.05 -0.31
C VAL A 195 -4.34 -20.41 -1.15
N GLU A 196 -4.15 -20.94 -2.37
CA GLU A 196 -5.23 -21.48 -3.21
C GLU A 196 -5.96 -22.65 -2.52
N GLU A 197 -5.22 -23.54 -1.85
CA GLU A 197 -5.79 -24.63 -1.07
C GLU A 197 -6.40 -24.18 0.27
N LEU A 198 -5.91 -23.07 0.83
CA LEU A 198 -6.38 -22.53 2.11
C LEU A 198 -7.73 -21.84 1.99
N ALA A 199 -7.96 -21.06 0.92
CA ALA A 199 -9.21 -20.32 0.69
C ALA A 199 -10.49 -21.17 0.90
N PRO A 200 -10.67 -22.34 0.24
CA PRO A 200 -11.88 -23.14 0.42
C PRO A 200 -12.03 -23.72 1.84
N LYS A 201 -10.94 -23.92 2.59
CA LYS A 201 -10.98 -24.38 3.98
C LYS A 201 -11.50 -23.25 4.90
N VAL A 202 -11.01 -22.03 4.69
CA VAL A 202 -11.49 -20.83 5.42
C VAL A 202 -12.97 -20.59 5.14
N ALA A 203 -13.39 -20.71 3.87
CA ALA A 203 -14.79 -20.59 3.49
C ALA A 203 -15.68 -21.63 4.19
N ALA A 204 -15.27 -22.91 4.17
CA ALA A 204 -16.00 -23.97 4.86
C ALA A 204 -16.09 -23.69 6.38
N PHE A 205 -14.99 -23.29 7.02
CA PHE A 205 -15.00 -22.97 8.45
C PHE A 205 -15.88 -21.76 8.78
N ARG A 206 -15.92 -20.74 7.91
CA ARG A 206 -16.83 -19.58 8.04
C ARG A 206 -18.28 -20.03 7.97
N ASP A 207 -18.63 -20.85 6.98
CA ASP A 207 -20.01 -21.30 6.77
C ASP A 207 -20.49 -22.16 7.95
N GLU A 208 -19.67 -23.13 8.39
CA GLU A 208 -19.90 -23.96 9.58
C GLU A 208 -20.08 -23.12 10.86
N THR A 209 -19.28 -22.05 11.00
CA THR A 209 -19.37 -21.12 12.13
C THR A 209 -20.66 -20.31 12.06
N ALA A 210 -21.03 -19.80 10.88
CA ALA A 210 -22.24 -19.02 10.66
C ALA A 210 -23.51 -19.85 10.95
N GLU A 211 -23.55 -21.11 10.50
CA GLU A 211 -24.69 -22.00 10.76
C GLU A 211 -24.89 -22.29 12.26
N ARG A 212 -23.79 -22.45 13.01
CA ARG A 212 -23.84 -22.62 14.47
C ARG A 212 -24.32 -21.34 15.17
N ILE A 213 -23.90 -20.17 14.70
CA ILE A 213 -24.36 -18.87 15.22
C ILE A 213 -25.86 -18.68 14.95
N ASP A 214 -26.34 -18.97 13.74
CA ASP A 214 -27.77 -18.88 13.39
C ASP A 214 -28.60 -19.86 14.23
N THR A 215 -28.10 -21.08 14.45
CA THR A 215 -28.74 -22.06 15.32
C THR A 215 -28.83 -21.56 16.78
N LEU A 216 -27.77 -20.92 17.29
CA LEU A 216 -27.79 -20.30 18.62
C LEU A 216 -28.80 -19.15 18.72
N GLU A 217 -28.91 -18.32 17.69
CA GLU A 217 -29.92 -17.25 17.61
C GLU A 217 -31.33 -17.83 17.69
N GLN A 218 -31.62 -18.85 16.89
CA GLN A 218 -32.92 -19.53 16.89
C GLN A 218 -33.23 -20.14 18.27
N LEU A 219 -32.27 -20.82 18.90
CA LEU A 219 -32.43 -21.36 20.26
C LEU A 219 -32.75 -20.25 21.27
N ARG A 220 -32.12 -19.08 21.14
CA ARG A 220 -32.34 -17.94 22.02
C ARG A 220 -33.70 -17.27 21.82
N GLU A 221 -34.20 -17.22 20.58
CA GLU A 221 -35.55 -16.69 20.31
C GLU A 221 -36.66 -17.58 20.86
N ARG A 222 -36.42 -18.89 20.88
CA ARG A 222 -37.41 -19.89 21.27
C ARG A 222 -37.51 -20.11 22.77
N ASN A 223 -36.40 -19.92 23.48
CA ASN A 223 -36.29 -20.20 24.91
C ASN A 223 -36.18 -18.93 25.74
N ASP A 224 -36.49 -19.03 27.04
CA ASP A 224 -36.27 -17.92 27.95
C ASP A 224 -34.80 -17.83 28.41
N GLU A 225 -34.46 -16.70 29.00
CA GLU A 225 -33.10 -16.42 29.48
C GLU A 225 -32.65 -17.41 30.58
N GLU A 226 -33.59 -17.94 31.38
CA GLU A 226 -33.27 -18.95 32.42
C GLU A 226 -32.82 -20.26 31.78
N TRP A 227 -33.57 -20.77 30.79
CA TRP A 227 -33.17 -21.95 30.03
C TRP A 227 -31.80 -21.77 29.38
N PHE A 228 -31.58 -20.63 28.72
CA PHE A 228 -30.34 -20.40 27.97
C PHE A 228 -29.12 -20.30 28.90
N GLN A 229 -29.27 -19.67 30.07
CA GLN A 229 -28.22 -19.61 31.10
C GLN A 229 -27.95 -20.97 31.74
N ASP A 230 -28.98 -21.78 31.95
CA ASP A 230 -28.81 -23.14 32.48
C ASP A 230 -28.07 -24.05 31.48
N THR A 231 -28.37 -23.92 30.18
CA THR A 231 -27.73 -24.70 29.10
C THR A 231 -26.30 -24.22 28.80
N PHE A 232 -26.07 -22.92 28.62
CA PHE A 232 -24.79 -22.39 28.14
C PHE A 232 -23.98 -21.60 29.17
N SER A 233 -24.44 -21.49 30.41
CA SER A 233 -23.90 -20.62 31.47
C SER A 233 -24.11 -19.12 31.28
N ASP A 234 -24.06 -18.40 32.40
CA ASP A 234 -24.23 -16.95 32.44
C ASP A 234 -23.13 -16.24 31.63
N GLY A 235 -23.54 -15.32 30.76
CA GLY A 235 -22.64 -14.52 29.92
C GLY A 235 -22.13 -15.21 28.64
N PHE A 236 -22.44 -16.48 28.37
CA PHE A 236 -22.05 -17.14 27.10
C PHE A 236 -22.58 -16.36 25.90
N TRP A 237 -23.89 -16.09 25.86
CA TRP A 237 -24.50 -15.35 24.76
C TRP A 237 -23.86 -13.98 24.57
N ASN A 238 -23.61 -13.26 25.66
CA ASN A 238 -23.04 -11.91 25.58
C ASN A 238 -21.68 -11.92 24.86
N LYS A 239 -20.87 -12.99 25.03
CA LYS A 239 -19.63 -13.15 24.28
C LYS A 239 -19.89 -13.45 22.81
N VAL A 240 -20.77 -14.40 22.50
CA VAL A 240 -21.09 -14.75 21.10
C VAL A 240 -21.64 -13.53 20.36
N ASP A 241 -22.60 -12.82 20.95
CA ASP A 241 -23.23 -11.62 20.39
C ASP A 241 -22.27 -10.45 20.19
N GLU A 242 -21.26 -10.32 21.08
CA GLU A 242 -20.23 -9.29 20.98
C GLU A 242 -19.26 -9.55 19.80
N TRP A 243 -18.93 -10.81 19.52
CA TRP A 243 -17.83 -11.15 18.62
C TRP A 243 -18.26 -11.81 17.30
N ARG A 244 -19.49 -12.31 17.17
CA ARG A 244 -19.91 -13.11 16.00
C ARG A 244 -19.75 -12.38 14.66
N GLU A 245 -20.05 -11.08 14.61
CA GLU A 245 -19.93 -10.29 13.37
C GLU A 245 -18.45 -10.15 13.00
N GLU A 246 -17.59 -9.83 13.96
CA GLU A 246 -16.16 -9.72 13.75
C GLU A 246 -15.51 -11.05 13.33
N TRP A 247 -15.94 -12.19 13.89
CA TRP A 247 -15.43 -13.48 13.45
C TRP A 247 -15.76 -13.77 12.00
N LEU A 248 -17.02 -13.54 11.59
CA LEU A 248 -17.46 -13.82 10.23
C LEU A 248 -16.82 -12.85 9.24
N ASP A 249 -16.75 -11.57 9.57
CA ASP A 249 -16.11 -10.54 8.74
C ASP A 249 -14.60 -10.83 8.59
N ALA A 250 -13.91 -11.23 9.67
CA ALA A 250 -12.48 -11.52 9.60
C ALA A 250 -12.16 -12.83 8.85
N LEU A 251 -13.05 -13.83 8.91
CA LEU A 251 -12.92 -15.04 8.09
C LEU A 251 -13.18 -14.75 6.61
N ASP A 252 -14.15 -13.88 6.30
CA ASP A 252 -14.40 -13.39 4.94
C ASP A 252 -13.20 -12.61 4.40
N GLU A 253 -12.62 -11.72 5.20
CA GLU A 253 -11.40 -11.00 4.85
C GLU A 253 -10.19 -11.95 4.70
N LEU A 254 -10.07 -12.98 5.53
CA LEU A 254 -9.01 -13.99 5.40
C LEU A 254 -9.15 -14.82 4.12
N GLU A 255 -10.38 -15.23 3.75
CA GLU A 255 -10.64 -15.87 2.46
C GLU A 255 -10.21 -14.94 1.31
N HIS A 256 -10.59 -13.66 1.39
CA HIS A 256 -10.18 -12.66 0.40
C HIS A 256 -8.65 -12.49 0.34
N ALA A 257 -7.96 -12.49 1.48
CA ALA A 257 -6.50 -12.44 1.52
C ALA A 257 -5.89 -13.66 0.80
N CYS A 258 -6.42 -14.87 1.02
CA CYS A 258 -5.97 -16.06 0.29
C CYS A 258 -6.13 -15.88 -1.22
N GLU A 259 -7.27 -15.37 -1.69
CA GLU A 259 -7.53 -15.12 -3.11
C GLU A 259 -6.58 -14.06 -3.72
N GLU A 260 -6.31 -12.97 -3.00
CA GLU A 260 -5.38 -11.93 -3.45
C GLU A 260 -3.94 -12.43 -3.52
N TYR A 261 -3.49 -13.19 -2.52
CA TYR A 261 -2.14 -13.77 -2.53
C TYR A 261 -1.96 -14.86 -3.60
N ALA A 262 -3.03 -15.58 -3.96
CA ALA A 262 -3.03 -16.58 -5.03
C ALA A 262 -2.82 -15.99 -6.44
N LYS A 263 -3.09 -14.69 -6.62
CA LYS A 263 -2.87 -14.01 -7.91
C LYS A 263 -1.40 -14.07 -8.35
N PRO A 264 -1.12 -13.90 -9.65
CA PRO A 264 0.24 -13.75 -10.18
C PRO A 264 1.12 -12.77 -9.38
N SER A 265 2.42 -13.07 -9.27
CA SER A 265 3.38 -12.29 -8.49
C SER A 265 3.64 -10.89 -9.05
N ASP A 266 3.24 -10.61 -10.30
CA ASP A 266 3.26 -9.29 -10.94
C ASP A 266 2.03 -8.43 -10.63
N GLU A 267 1.06 -8.95 -9.86
CA GLU A 267 -0.08 -8.19 -9.34
C GLU A 267 0.16 -7.77 -7.88
N PRO A 268 -0.10 -6.51 -7.51
CA PRO A 268 0.08 -6.02 -6.15
C PRO A 268 -1.01 -6.58 -5.21
N VAL A 269 -0.68 -6.68 -3.92
CA VAL A 269 -1.60 -7.10 -2.86
C VAL A 269 -1.62 -6.02 -1.78
N GLU A 270 -2.82 -5.67 -1.28
CA GLU A 270 -2.95 -4.65 -0.23
C GLU A 270 -2.18 -5.07 1.03
N ALA A 271 -1.31 -4.18 1.53
CA ALA A 271 -0.34 -4.53 2.56
C ALA A 271 -0.95 -5.15 3.81
N HIS A 272 -2.12 -4.68 4.23
CA HIS A 272 -2.80 -5.13 5.46
C HIS A 272 -3.33 -6.57 5.39
N LEU A 273 -3.56 -7.13 4.19
CA LEU A 273 -4.14 -8.47 4.05
C LEU A 273 -3.24 -9.56 4.65
N ALA A 274 -1.92 -9.35 4.68
CA ALA A 274 -1.01 -10.28 5.32
C ALA A 274 -1.27 -10.46 6.83
N ASP A 275 -1.78 -9.43 7.50
CA ASP A 275 -2.00 -9.46 8.95
C ASP A 275 -3.10 -10.47 9.34
N LEU A 276 -3.96 -10.85 8.40
CA LEU A 276 -5.06 -11.81 8.62
C LEU A 276 -4.55 -13.23 8.86
N PHE A 277 -3.42 -13.61 8.27
CA PHE A 277 -2.83 -14.94 8.47
C PHE A 277 -2.40 -15.13 9.94
N ASP A 278 -1.71 -14.16 10.54
CA ASP A 278 -1.39 -14.21 11.97
C ASP A 278 -2.65 -14.00 12.83
N TYR A 279 -3.60 -13.14 12.40
CA TYR A 279 -4.85 -12.87 13.10
C TYR A 279 -5.67 -14.12 13.41
N PHE A 280 -5.69 -15.06 12.46
CA PHE A 280 -6.38 -16.33 12.67
C PHE A 280 -5.84 -17.08 13.89
N ASN A 281 -4.52 -17.20 13.99
CA ASN A 281 -3.84 -17.87 15.10
C ASN A 281 -4.08 -17.15 16.43
N TRP A 282 -3.73 -15.86 16.50
CA TRP A 282 -3.65 -15.17 17.78
C TRP A 282 -5.02 -14.75 18.34
N ARG A 283 -6.05 -14.63 17.48
CA ARG A 283 -7.35 -14.08 17.88
C ARG A 283 -8.58 -14.90 17.48
N LEU A 284 -8.67 -15.36 16.24
CA LEU A 284 -9.92 -15.94 15.72
C LEU A 284 -10.15 -17.36 16.20
N LYS A 285 -9.18 -18.26 16.05
CA LYS A 285 -9.29 -19.67 16.43
C LYS A 285 -9.63 -19.81 17.91
N GLY A 286 -8.80 -19.22 18.78
CA GLY A 286 -8.90 -19.40 20.23
C GLY A 286 -8.70 -20.85 20.66
N SER A 287 -9.23 -21.21 21.83
CA SER A 287 -9.27 -22.60 22.30
C SER A 287 -10.68 -23.03 22.70
N ASP A 288 -10.88 -24.33 22.84
CA ASP A 288 -12.10 -25.00 23.32
C ASP A 288 -12.30 -24.89 24.85
N HIS A 289 -11.61 -23.94 25.49
CA HIS A 289 -11.80 -23.68 26.91
C HIS A 289 -12.85 -22.57 27.10
N TYR A 290 -13.77 -22.73 28.07
CA TYR A 290 -14.87 -21.78 28.35
C TYR A 290 -14.44 -20.30 28.59
N SER A 291 -13.17 -20.06 28.93
CA SER A 291 -12.62 -18.72 29.15
C SER A 291 -12.05 -18.08 27.87
N SER A 292 -11.93 -18.82 26.78
CA SER A 292 -11.52 -18.32 25.47
C SER A 292 -12.56 -17.33 24.92
N THR A 293 -12.12 -16.57 23.90
CA THR A 293 -12.91 -15.57 23.17
C THR A 293 -12.78 -15.73 21.66
N GLY A 294 -12.09 -16.77 21.19
CA GLY A 294 -12.06 -17.18 19.79
C GLY A 294 -13.07 -18.31 19.53
N ILE A 295 -13.38 -18.55 18.26
CA ILE A 295 -14.50 -19.35 17.76
C ILE A 295 -14.61 -20.71 18.46
N LEU A 296 -13.49 -21.39 18.69
CA LEU A 296 -13.49 -22.73 19.29
C LEU A 296 -14.02 -22.77 20.72
N PHE A 297 -14.15 -21.65 21.46
CA PHE A 297 -14.69 -21.70 22.82
C PHE A 297 -16.13 -22.21 22.86
N MET A 298 -16.88 -22.04 21.76
CA MET A 298 -18.26 -22.51 21.66
C MET A 298 -18.35 -24.04 21.73
N THR A 299 -17.33 -24.74 21.22
CA THR A 299 -17.33 -26.21 21.16
C THR A 299 -17.38 -26.85 22.55
N TYR A 300 -16.82 -26.18 23.57
CA TYR A 300 -16.94 -26.60 24.99
C TYR A 300 -18.39 -26.85 25.40
N TYR A 301 -19.30 -25.96 25.01
CA TYR A 301 -20.70 -26.05 25.38
C TYR A 301 -21.46 -26.97 24.44
N PHE A 302 -21.10 -26.97 23.15
CA PHE A 302 -21.74 -27.82 22.16
C PHE A 302 -21.48 -29.30 22.45
N GLU A 303 -20.26 -29.67 22.83
CA GLU A 303 -19.94 -31.02 23.30
C GLU A 303 -20.74 -31.38 24.56
N ARG A 304 -20.76 -30.48 25.54
CA ARG A 304 -21.41 -30.74 26.83
C ARG A 304 -22.92 -30.94 26.71
N GLU A 305 -23.58 -30.17 25.85
CA GLU A 305 -25.05 -30.15 25.74
C GLU A 305 -25.58 -30.96 24.55
N GLY A 306 -24.78 -31.16 23.50
CA GLY A 306 -25.21 -31.75 22.24
C GLY A 306 -24.67 -33.16 21.97
N ALA A 307 -23.50 -33.55 22.48
CA ALA A 307 -22.86 -34.82 22.10
C ALA A 307 -23.68 -36.07 22.48
N GLU A 308 -24.37 -36.06 23.63
CA GLU A 308 -25.24 -37.18 24.04
C GLU A 308 -26.53 -37.31 23.20
N LEU A 309 -26.80 -36.35 22.32
CA LEU A 309 -27.97 -36.32 21.43
C LEU A 309 -27.66 -36.86 20.02
N LEU A 310 -26.41 -37.25 19.78
CA LEU A 310 -25.94 -37.83 18.52
C LEU A 310 -25.91 -39.37 18.59
N ASN A 311 -26.16 -40.00 17.44
CA ASN A 311 -26.05 -41.45 17.27
C ASN A 311 -24.60 -41.89 17.00
N GLU A 312 -24.40 -43.18 16.71
CA GLU A 312 -23.07 -43.75 16.42
C GLU A 312 -22.44 -43.24 15.11
N ASP A 313 -23.26 -42.66 14.22
CA ASP A 313 -22.81 -42.07 12.95
C ASP A 313 -22.58 -40.55 13.06
N GLY A 314 -22.70 -39.97 14.26
CA GLY A 314 -22.56 -38.52 14.48
C GLY A 314 -23.80 -37.69 14.10
N ASP A 315 -24.91 -38.33 13.73
CA ASP A 315 -26.17 -37.68 13.35
C ASP A 315 -27.11 -37.49 14.56
N PRO A 316 -27.93 -36.41 14.59
CA PRO A 316 -28.96 -36.23 15.61
C PRO A 316 -29.98 -37.39 15.66
N PHE A 317 -30.34 -37.86 16.86
CA PHE A 317 -31.40 -38.89 17.00
C PHE A 317 -32.76 -38.44 16.41
N ASP A 318 -33.49 -39.39 15.81
CA ASP A 318 -34.80 -39.12 15.17
C ASP A 318 -35.87 -38.60 16.15
N ASN A 319 -35.82 -39.04 17.41
CA ASN A 319 -36.86 -38.80 18.41
C ASN A 319 -36.65 -37.56 19.28
N LEU A 320 -35.71 -36.68 18.89
CA LEU A 320 -35.44 -35.42 19.58
C LEU A 320 -36.57 -34.41 19.39
N THR A 321 -36.79 -33.62 20.44
CA THR A 321 -37.53 -32.36 20.33
C THR A 321 -36.82 -31.41 19.38
N GLU A 322 -37.48 -30.32 19.00
CA GLU A 322 -36.90 -29.34 18.09
C GLU A 322 -35.67 -28.64 18.71
N ASP A 323 -35.73 -28.29 19.99
CA ASP A 323 -34.61 -27.64 20.69
C ASP A 323 -33.46 -28.63 20.93
N GLU A 324 -33.75 -29.89 21.28
CA GLU A 324 -32.73 -30.95 21.38
C GLU A 324 -32.09 -31.23 20.01
N ARG A 325 -32.84 -31.17 18.90
CA ARG A 325 -32.27 -31.33 17.56
C ARG A 325 -31.33 -30.18 17.20
N MET A 326 -31.68 -28.94 17.58
CA MET A 326 -30.79 -27.78 17.42
C MET A 326 -29.54 -27.89 18.30
N LEU A 327 -29.65 -28.39 19.54
CA LEU A 327 -28.49 -28.65 20.40
C LEU A 327 -27.59 -29.75 19.82
N ALA A 328 -28.19 -30.81 19.27
CA ALA A 328 -27.46 -31.87 18.58
C ALA A 328 -26.70 -31.33 17.35
N SER A 329 -27.33 -30.50 16.52
CA SER A 329 -26.67 -29.93 15.34
C SER A 329 -25.53 -28.97 15.65
N LEU A 330 -25.51 -28.34 16.84
CA LEU A 330 -24.35 -27.55 17.27
C LEU A 330 -23.10 -28.42 17.50
N ALA A 331 -23.29 -29.71 17.80
CA ALA A 331 -22.23 -30.65 18.14
C ALA A 331 -21.80 -31.56 16.98
N THR A 332 -22.37 -31.42 15.78
CA THR A 332 -21.96 -32.20 14.61
C THR A 332 -20.57 -31.78 14.12
N GLY A 333 -19.94 -32.65 13.32
CA GLY A 333 -18.71 -32.35 12.60
C GLY A 333 -18.90 -31.30 11.49
N VAL A 334 -18.13 -31.40 10.42
CA VAL A 334 -18.31 -30.54 9.25
C VAL A 334 -19.15 -31.25 8.19
N ASP A 335 -19.85 -30.49 7.35
CA ASP A 335 -20.73 -31.03 6.31
C ASP A 335 -19.98 -31.85 5.24
N ASP A 336 -18.73 -31.48 4.94
CA ASP A 336 -17.87 -32.18 3.98
C ASP A 336 -16.47 -32.40 4.56
N ALA A 337 -16.30 -33.50 5.28
CA ALA A 337 -15.01 -33.87 5.89
C ALA A 337 -13.87 -34.03 4.86
N SER A 338 -14.16 -34.18 3.55
CA SER A 338 -13.12 -34.24 2.52
C SER A 338 -12.39 -32.92 2.31
N ILE A 339 -12.91 -31.81 2.87
CA ILE A 339 -12.20 -30.54 2.93
C ILE A 339 -11.00 -30.59 3.87
N ILE A 340 -10.96 -31.51 4.83
CA ILE A 340 -9.88 -31.65 5.81
C ILE A 340 -8.84 -32.62 5.27
N ASN A 341 -7.57 -32.27 5.40
CA ASN A 341 -6.51 -33.20 5.05
C ASN A 341 -6.46 -34.37 6.05
N GLU A 342 -6.38 -35.60 5.54
CA GLU A 342 -6.40 -36.86 6.33
C GLU A 342 -5.38 -36.85 7.49
N GLU A 343 -4.20 -36.25 7.28
CA GLU A 343 -3.15 -36.11 8.31
C GLU A 343 -3.64 -35.38 9.58
N TYR A 344 -4.51 -34.37 9.44
CA TYR A 344 -5.04 -33.64 10.60
C TYR A 344 -6.10 -34.45 11.34
N LEU A 345 -6.90 -35.24 10.62
CA LEU A 345 -7.85 -36.16 11.24
C LEU A 345 -7.13 -37.28 11.99
N GLU A 346 -6.05 -37.83 11.42
CA GLU A 346 -5.18 -38.82 12.09
C GLU A 346 -4.52 -38.22 13.35
N GLN A 347 -4.06 -36.98 13.29
CA GLN A 347 -3.48 -36.30 14.46
C GLN A 347 -4.51 -36.12 15.59
N VAL A 348 -5.74 -35.70 15.27
CA VAL A 348 -6.79 -35.58 16.28
C VAL A 348 -7.15 -36.96 16.84
N ALA A 349 -7.17 -38.01 16.02
CA ALA A 349 -7.40 -39.38 16.48
C ALA A 349 -6.35 -39.84 17.50
N ASP A 350 -5.08 -39.56 17.21
CA ASP A 350 -3.96 -39.82 18.14
C ASP A 350 -4.10 -39.03 19.45
N ASP A 351 -4.51 -37.76 19.39
CA ASP A 351 -4.68 -36.88 20.56
C ASP A 351 -5.87 -37.30 21.45
N GLU A 352 -6.95 -37.82 20.84
CA GLU A 352 -8.15 -38.32 21.51
C GLU A 352 -8.03 -39.80 21.96
N ASP A 353 -6.90 -40.47 21.68
CA ASP A 353 -6.65 -41.90 22.00
C ASP A 353 -7.69 -42.84 21.36
N VAL A 354 -8.06 -42.57 20.10
CA VAL A 354 -8.97 -43.40 19.29
C VAL A 354 -8.22 -44.12 18.15
N ASP A 355 -8.66 -45.34 17.82
CA ASP A 355 -7.95 -46.24 16.89
C ASP A 355 -8.24 -45.93 15.40
N ASP A 356 -9.36 -45.27 15.09
CA ASP A 356 -9.82 -44.99 13.72
C ASP A 356 -10.44 -43.57 13.65
N VAL A 357 -10.31 -42.91 12.49
CA VAL A 357 -10.90 -41.58 12.24
C VAL A 357 -12.43 -41.65 12.30
N ASP A 358 -13.01 -42.81 11.94
CA ASP A 358 -14.45 -43.07 12.04
C ASP A 358 -14.95 -43.07 13.52
N ASP A 359 -14.05 -43.23 14.50
CA ASP A 359 -14.37 -43.26 15.94
C ASP A 359 -14.14 -41.90 16.64
N LEU A 360 -13.84 -40.84 15.89
CA LEU A 360 -13.59 -39.51 16.44
C LEU A 360 -14.81 -38.93 17.19
N PRO A 361 -14.58 -38.16 18.27
CA PRO A 361 -15.67 -37.52 18.99
C PRO A 361 -16.38 -36.48 18.11
N PRO A 362 -17.64 -36.13 18.44
CA PRO A 362 -18.33 -35.03 17.80
C PRO A 362 -17.49 -33.73 17.85
N LEU A 363 -17.60 -32.88 16.82
CA LEU A 363 -16.78 -31.67 16.60
C LEU A 363 -15.27 -31.89 16.32
N ALA A 364 -14.74 -33.12 16.36
CA ALA A 364 -13.33 -33.37 16.05
C ALA A 364 -12.94 -32.82 14.67
N GLU A 365 -13.77 -33.05 13.65
CA GLU A 365 -13.57 -32.53 12.29
C GLU A 365 -13.54 -30.99 12.26
N PHE A 366 -14.45 -30.32 12.98
CA PHE A 366 -14.50 -28.87 13.03
C PHE A 366 -13.26 -28.29 13.72
N LYS A 367 -12.78 -28.92 14.79
CA LYS A 367 -11.52 -28.57 15.46
C LYS A 367 -10.31 -28.85 14.57
N ALA A 368 -10.29 -29.97 13.85
CA ALA A 368 -9.22 -30.34 12.92
C ALA A 368 -9.12 -29.33 11.76
N LEU A 369 -10.26 -28.90 11.21
CA LEU A 369 -10.30 -27.86 10.18
C LEU A 369 -9.70 -26.54 10.68
N ALA A 370 -10.05 -26.13 11.91
CA ALA A 370 -9.47 -24.93 12.52
C ALA A 370 -7.97 -25.06 12.76
N GLU A 371 -7.47 -26.24 13.15
CA GLU A 371 -6.04 -26.51 13.31
C GLU A 371 -5.31 -26.46 11.96
N GLU A 372 -5.88 -27.08 10.92
CA GLU A 372 -5.29 -27.05 9.59
C GLU A 372 -5.21 -25.63 9.01
N ILE A 373 -6.27 -24.82 9.18
CA ILE A 373 -6.25 -23.41 8.76
C ILE A 373 -5.15 -22.66 9.51
N ASP A 374 -5.00 -22.88 10.81
CA ASP A 374 -3.97 -22.24 11.63
C ASP A 374 -2.56 -22.55 11.16
N ASP A 375 -2.24 -23.84 10.98
CA ASP A 375 -0.92 -24.28 10.54
C ASP A 375 -0.57 -23.76 9.13
N ARG A 376 -1.56 -23.74 8.22
CA ARG A 376 -1.39 -23.16 6.88
C ARG A 376 -1.22 -21.65 6.93
N CYS A 377 -2.04 -20.93 7.71
CA CYS A 377 -1.90 -19.49 7.91
C CYS A 377 -0.51 -19.13 8.45
N GLN A 378 -0.05 -19.83 9.50
CA GLN A 378 1.30 -19.62 10.05
C GLN A 378 2.42 -19.99 9.06
N THR A 379 2.17 -20.92 8.14
CA THR A 379 3.13 -21.25 7.09
C THR A 379 3.24 -20.12 6.09
N VAL A 380 2.11 -19.53 5.68
CA VAL A 380 2.04 -18.40 4.76
C VAL A 380 2.60 -17.12 5.40
N ASP A 381 2.24 -16.83 6.64
CA ASP A 381 2.74 -15.67 7.41
C ASP A 381 4.27 -15.61 7.43
N LYS A 382 4.94 -16.77 7.62
CA LYS A 382 6.41 -16.87 7.61
C LYS A 382 7.06 -16.61 6.25
N ARG A 383 6.28 -16.64 5.15
CA ARG A 383 6.76 -16.34 3.79
C ARG A 383 6.63 -14.87 3.44
N ILE A 384 5.80 -14.13 4.15
CA ILE A 384 5.50 -12.73 3.87
C ILE A 384 6.35 -11.84 4.81
N PRO A 385 6.83 -10.66 4.35
CA PRO A 385 7.52 -9.73 5.23
C PRO A 385 6.67 -9.30 6.44
N SER A 386 7.20 -9.43 7.64
CA SER A 386 6.50 -9.05 8.87
C SER A 386 6.29 -7.54 8.99
N ASP A 387 7.26 -6.75 8.50
CA ASP A 387 7.20 -5.30 8.54
C ASP A 387 6.18 -4.75 7.54
N TRP A 388 5.21 -3.98 8.04
CA TRP A 388 4.17 -3.36 7.20
C TRP A 388 4.75 -2.46 6.12
N SER A 389 5.84 -1.74 6.41
CA SER A 389 6.49 -0.86 5.44
C SER A 389 7.01 -1.62 4.22
N ASP A 390 7.56 -2.82 4.41
CA ASP A 390 8.08 -3.64 3.30
C ASP A 390 6.93 -4.12 2.41
N ARG A 391 5.82 -4.55 3.01
CA ARG A 391 4.59 -4.92 2.31
C ARG A 391 3.98 -3.73 1.56
N ALA A 392 3.92 -2.57 2.19
CA ALA A 392 3.38 -1.35 1.60
C ALA A 392 4.26 -0.82 0.45
N LEU A 393 5.58 -0.98 0.54
CA LEU A 393 6.49 -0.70 -0.58
C LEU A 393 6.25 -1.69 -1.73
N SER A 394 6.15 -2.99 -1.44
CA SER A 394 5.84 -4.00 -2.46
C SER A 394 4.52 -3.67 -3.18
N GLU A 395 3.46 -3.31 -2.44
CA GLU A 395 2.16 -2.95 -3.00
C GLU A 395 2.29 -1.84 -4.07
N ILE A 396 3.07 -0.80 -3.80
CA ILE A 396 3.22 0.35 -4.70
C ILE A 396 4.30 0.18 -5.77
N THR A 397 5.08 -0.92 -5.77
CA THR A 397 6.13 -1.16 -6.77
C THR A 397 5.88 -2.41 -7.63
N THR A 398 4.99 -3.31 -7.21
CA THR A 398 4.83 -4.61 -7.90
C THR A 398 4.42 -4.47 -9.36
N ALA A 399 3.40 -3.66 -9.64
CA ALA A 399 2.95 -3.39 -11.01
C ALA A 399 3.57 -2.10 -11.61
N GLY A 400 4.81 -1.79 -11.21
CA GLY A 400 5.42 -0.47 -11.41
C GLY A 400 4.98 0.52 -10.33
N TYR A 401 5.60 1.69 -10.31
CA TYR A 401 5.35 2.73 -9.32
C TYR A 401 3.89 3.22 -9.34
N GLN A 402 3.13 2.81 -8.33
CA GLN A 402 1.71 3.12 -8.14
C GLN A 402 1.50 3.62 -6.71
N PRO A 403 1.74 4.92 -6.44
CA PRO A 403 1.60 5.47 -5.10
C PRO A 403 0.15 5.31 -4.58
N ASN A 404 0.02 4.96 -3.30
CA ASN A 404 -1.26 4.80 -2.61
C ASN A 404 -1.42 5.89 -1.55
N GLN A 405 -2.43 6.75 -1.71
CA GLN A 405 -2.70 7.88 -0.80
C GLN A 405 -3.17 7.45 0.59
N LYS A 406 -3.58 6.19 0.78
CA LYS A 406 -3.86 5.64 2.11
C LYS A 406 -2.56 5.42 2.90
N HIS A 407 -1.43 5.25 2.20
CA HIS A 407 -0.12 5.09 2.82
C HIS A 407 0.49 6.44 3.17
N GLY A 408 1.42 6.43 4.13
CA GLY A 408 2.15 7.64 4.51
C GLY A 408 2.98 8.21 3.35
N VAL A 409 3.28 9.52 3.41
CA VAL A 409 4.11 10.20 2.41
C VAL A 409 5.49 9.55 2.25
N ALA A 410 6.07 9.04 3.34
CA ALA A 410 7.36 8.37 3.32
C ALA A 410 7.33 7.16 2.38
N ILE A 411 6.37 6.23 2.56
CA ILE A 411 6.22 5.03 1.71
C ILE A 411 6.14 5.41 0.24
N ASN A 412 5.29 6.37 -0.11
CA ASN A 412 5.07 6.77 -1.49
C ASN A 412 6.30 7.40 -2.16
N ILE A 413 7.21 8.00 -1.38
CA ILE A 413 8.37 8.71 -1.92
C ILE A 413 9.65 7.89 -1.84
N THR A 414 9.72 6.87 -0.97
CA THR A 414 10.89 5.99 -0.85
C THR A 414 11.41 5.51 -2.20
N PRO A 415 10.59 4.98 -3.15
CA PRO A 415 11.10 4.53 -4.45
C PRO A 415 11.78 5.64 -5.25
N LEU A 416 11.27 6.88 -5.14
CA LEU A 416 11.85 8.05 -5.80
C LEU A 416 13.15 8.51 -5.12
N ALA A 417 13.23 8.39 -3.80
CA ALA A 417 14.44 8.71 -3.02
C ALA A 417 15.57 7.72 -3.27
N GLU A 418 15.28 6.42 -3.28
CA GLU A 418 16.27 5.37 -3.55
C GLU A 418 16.93 5.53 -4.93
N GLN A 419 16.19 6.06 -5.91
CA GLN A 419 16.69 6.37 -7.24
C GLN A 419 17.26 7.79 -7.39
N SER A 420 17.40 8.54 -6.29
CA SER A 420 17.97 9.89 -6.26
C SER A 420 17.26 10.92 -7.14
N VAL A 421 15.96 10.73 -7.44
CA VAL A 421 15.18 11.69 -8.25
C VAL A 421 14.51 12.78 -7.42
N VAL A 422 14.71 12.77 -6.10
CA VAL A 422 14.30 13.83 -5.17
C VAL A 422 15.52 14.44 -4.46
N PRO A 423 15.43 15.67 -3.95
CA PRO A 423 16.51 16.29 -3.20
C PRO A 423 16.88 15.52 -1.93
N ASP A 424 18.15 15.61 -1.54
CA ASP A 424 18.80 14.91 -0.42
C ASP A 424 18.12 15.19 0.93
N ILE A 425 17.49 16.36 1.09
CA ILE A 425 16.71 16.70 2.30
C ILE A 425 15.57 15.71 2.58
N VAL A 426 15.07 15.00 1.55
CA VAL A 426 14.02 13.98 1.72
C VAL A 426 14.54 12.81 2.55
N GLU A 427 15.74 12.33 2.23
CA GLU A 427 16.40 11.24 2.98
C GLU A 427 16.79 11.67 4.40
N ASP A 428 17.11 12.95 4.59
CA ASP A 428 17.57 13.45 5.89
C ASP A 428 16.43 13.77 6.87
N LYS A 429 15.26 14.19 6.36
CA LYS A 429 14.18 14.76 7.20
C LYS A 429 12.85 14.01 7.12
N ILE A 430 12.60 13.22 6.08
CA ILE A 430 11.29 12.62 5.82
C ILE A 430 11.34 11.09 5.97
N LEU A 431 12.35 10.46 5.37
CA LEU A 431 12.65 9.04 5.56
C LEU A 431 13.43 8.83 6.87
#